data_AF-A0A2E0N506-F1
#
_entry.id   AF-A0A2E0N506-F1
#
_cell.length_a   1.000
_cell.length_b   1.000
_cell.length_c   1.000
_cell.angle_alpha   90.00
_cell.angle_beta   90.00
_cell.angle_gamma   90.00
#
_symmetry.space_group_name_H-M   'P 1'
#
loop_
_entity.id
_entity.type
_entity.pdbx_description
1 polymer ?
#
loop_
_entity_poly.entity_id
_entity_poly.type
_entity_poly.pdbx_seq_one_letter_code
_entity_poly.pdbx_strand_id
1 'polypeptide(L)'
;MGALNQLDTAILIVIAISVAFGLWRGFVKEVLSLLSWIAALLAARVYSEPFAGLFVNTIESESIRYVTAFALLFVFVIMIGTLINHFMAKLLTITELKFLDRLLGAVFGLARGTVIVLVILFILNVFVSETEWWQKSTLIPYGMVMIEESQIFIRDMNSVTPVQ
;
A
#
# COMPACT_ATOMS: atom_id res chain seq x y z
N MET A 1 -18.37 -16.72 -23.41
CA MET A 1 -17.80 -15.56 -22.68
C MET A 1 -18.90 -15.04 -21.78
N GLY A 2 -18.79 -15.28 -20.46
CA GLY A 2 -19.75 -14.74 -19.50
C GLY A 2 -19.69 -13.21 -19.54
N ALA A 3 -20.85 -12.55 -19.52
CA ALA A 3 -20.88 -11.09 -19.40
C ALA A 3 -20.19 -10.68 -18.09
N LEU A 4 -19.33 -9.65 -18.14
CA LEU A 4 -18.74 -9.08 -16.94
C LEU A 4 -19.86 -8.65 -16.01
N ASN A 5 -19.84 -9.16 -14.79
CA ASN A 5 -20.83 -8.76 -13.80
C ASN A 5 -20.41 -7.45 -13.11
N GLN A 6 -21.24 -6.95 -12.21
CA GLN A 6 -20.98 -5.70 -11.50
C GLN A 6 -19.67 -5.75 -10.68
N LEU A 7 -19.34 -6.91 -10.11
CA LEU A 7 -18.11 -7.09 -9.35
C LEU A 7 -16.88 -7.11 -10.26
N ASP A 8 -16.95 -7.83 -11.39
CA ASP A 8 -15.85 -7.86 -12.36
C ASP A 8 -15.53 -6.44 -12.85
N THR A 9 -16.58 -5.65 -13.10
CA THR A 9 -16.47 -4.24 -13.48
C THR A 9 -15.82 -3.41 -12.36
N ALA A 10 -16.21 -3.61 -11.10
CA ALA A 10 -15.60 -2.92 -9.96
C ALA A 10 -14.10 -3.24 -9.80
N ILE A 11 -13.71 -4.51 -9.97
CA ILE A 11 -12.31 -4.95 -9.95
C ILE A 11 -11.50 -4.22 -11.02
N LEU A 12 -12.00 -4.20 -12.26
CA LEU A 12 -11.34 -3.52 -13.38
C LEU A 12 -11.23 -2.01 -13.15
N ILE A 13 -12.25 -1.37 -12.56
CA ILE A 13 -12.22 0.05 -12.21
C ILE A 13 -11.12 0.35 -11.19
N VAL A 14 -11.00 -0.46 -10.12
CA VAL A 14 -9.95 -0.26 -9.10
C VAL A 14 -8.56 -0.37 -9.73
N ILE A 15 -8.35 -1.38 -10.56
CA ILE A 15 -7.07 -1.58 -11.27
C ILE A 15 -6.82 -0.41 -12.24
N ALA A 16 -7.80 -0.02 -13.05
CA ALA A 16 -7.66 1.06 -14.03
C ALA A 16 -7.34 2.40 -13.35
N ILE A 17 -8.02 2.72 -12.24
CA ILE A 17 -7.73 3.90 -11.42
C ILE A 17 -6.29 3.82 -10.91
N SER A 18 -5.87 2.67 -10.38
CA SER A 18 -4.53 2.49 -9.85
C SER A 18 -3.45 2.70 -10.93
N VAL A 19 -3.65 2.13 -12.12
CA VAL A 19 -2.78 2.33 -13.30
C VAL A 19 -2.77 3.79 -13.73
N ALA A 20 -3.92 4.45 -13.80
CA ALA A 20 -4.02 5.86 -14.19
C ALA A 20 -3.29 6.78 -13.21
N PHE A 21 -3.40 6.52 -11.90
CA PHE A 21 -2.62 7.24 -10.89
C PHE A 21 -1.12 7.03 -11.06
N GLY A 22 -0.68 5.80 -11.33
CA GLY A 22 0.73 5.49 -11.57
C GLY A 22 1.26 6.17 -12.83
N LEU A 23 0.49 6.18 -13.91
CA LEU A 23 0.81 6.90 -15.15
C LEU A 23 0.86 8.42 -14.94
N TRP A 24 -0.02 8.97 -14.11
CA TRP A 24 -0.06 10.41 -13.84
C TRP A 24 1.10 10.86 -12.93
N ARG A 25 1.34 10.14 -11.82
CA ARG A 25 2.39 10.47 -10.85
C ARG A 25 3.78 10.09 -11.30
N GLY A 26 3.93 8.95 -11.95
CA GLY A 26 5.23 8.33 -12.28
C GLY A 26 5.73 7.39 -11.17
N PHE A 27 6.50 6.38 -11.58
CA PHE A 27 7.06 5.33 -10.73
C PHE A 27 7.87 5.87 -9.56
N VAL A 28 8.80 6.79 -9.83
CA VAL A 28 9.72 7.32 -8.82
C VAL A 28 8.94 7.96 -7.67
N LYS A 29 7.90 8.73 -7.99
CA LYS A 29 7.06 9.37 -6.97
C LYS A 29 6.21 8.37 -6.18
N GLU A 30 5.81 7.26 -6.79
CA GLU A 30 5.06 6.22 -6.07
C GLU A 30 5.98 5.44 -5.12
N VAL A 31 7.16 5.03 -5.59
CA VAL A 31 8.14 4.31 -4.76
C VAL A 31 8.66 5.18 -3.61
N LEU A 32 9.08 6.42 -3.89
CA LEU A 32 9.57 7.31 -2.83
C LEU A 32 8.48 7.65 -1.82
N SER A 33 7.21 7.76 -2.26
CA SER A 33 6.09 7.92 -1.35
C SER A 33 5.96 6.71 -0.42
N LEU A 34 5.99 5.49 -0.96
CA LEU A 34 5.91 4.27 -0.13
C LEU A 34 7.09 4.14 0.83
N LEU A 35 8.31 4.42 0.35
CA LEU A 35 9.50 4.44 1.19
C LEU A 35 9.38 5.49 2.32
N SER A 36 8.80 6.65 2.03
CA SER A 36 8.57 7.69 3.05
C SER A 36 7.58 7.20 4.12
N TRP A 37 6.50 6.51 3.73
CA TRP A 37 5.56 5.90 4.68
C TRP A 37 6.21 4.84 5.55
N ILE A 38 7.01 3.93 4.95
CA ILE A 38 7.74 2.90 5.69
C ILE A 38 8.75 3.54 6.66
N ALA A 39 9.55 4.50 6.17
CA ALA A 39 10.51 5.22 6.99
C ALA A 39 9.83 5.99 8.14
N ALA A 40 8.69 6.62 7.88
CA ALA A 40 7.94 7.33 8.90
C ALA A 40 7.40 6.39 9.98
N LEU A 41 6.84 5.24 9.61
CA LEU A 41 6.39 4.24 10.57
C LEU A 41 7.53 3.66 11.40
N LEU A 42 8.66 3.32 10.76
CA LEU A 42 9.84 2.79 11.45
C LEU A 42 10.43 3.82 12.40
N ALA A 43 10.64 5.05 11.93
CA ALA A 43 11.18 6.13 12.75
C ALA A 43 10.25 6.48 13.91
N ALA A 44 8.94 6.62 13.66
CA ALA A 44 7.98 6.84 14.72
C ALA A 44 8.03 5.68 15.73
N ARG A 45 8.00 4.42 15.28
CA ARG A 45 8.03 3.27 16.20
C ARG A 45 9.31 3.21 17.05
N VAL A 46 10.47 3.49 16.47
CA VAL A 46 11.78 3.41 17.15
C VAL A 46 12.02 4.61 18.07
N TYR A 47 11.62 5.83 17.66
CA TYR A 47 12.00 7.06 18.36
C TYR A 47 10.87 7.67 19.21
N SER A 48 9.64 7.14 19.18
CA SER A 48 8.53 7.72 19.96
C SER A 48 8.76 7.68 21.46
N GLU A 49 9.33 6.60 21.98
CA GLU A 49 9.58 6.45 23.41
C GLU A 49 10.60 7.48 23.94
N PRO A 50 11.82 7.62 23.37
CA PRO A 50 12.75 8.67 23.81
C PRO A 50 12.22 10.09 23.54
N PHE A 51 11.48 10.30 22.45
CA PHE A 51 10.91 11.61 22.12
C PHE A 51 9.74 12.00 23.04
N ALA A 52 8.98 11.02 23.54
CA ALA A 52 7.91 11.23 24.52
C ALA A 52 8.42 11.85 25.83
N GLY A 53 9.69 11.61 26.17
CA GLY A 53 10.36 12.21 27.34
C GLY A 53 10.35 13.76 27.33
N LEU A 54 10.31 14.38 26.14
CA LEU A 54 10.25 15.84 26.02
C LEU A 54 8.91 16.44 26.50
N PHE A 55 7.86 15.62 26.54
CA PHE A 55 6.51 16.06 26.92
C PHE A 55 6.18 15.77 28.40
N VAL A 56 7.12 15.26 29.20
CA VAL A 56 6.88 14.85 30.59
C VAL A 56 6.32 16.00 31.45
N ASN A 57 6.77 17.23 31.20
CA ASN A 57 6.33 18.42 31.93
C ASN A 57 5.07 19.08 31.36
N THR A 58 4.53 18.57 30.24
CA THR A 58 3.41 19.20 29.52
C THR A 58 2.20 18.28 29.42
N ILE A 59 2.41 16.96 29.43
CA ILE A 59 1.36 15.95 29.30
C ILE A 59 1.55 14.91 30.41
N GLU A 60 0.54 14.80 31.27
CA GLU A 60 0.57 13.89 32.43
C GLU A 60 0.46 12.42 32.02
N SER A 61 -0.45 12.11 31.08
CA SER A 61 -0.67 10.73 30.63
C SER A 61 0.46 10.25 29.72
N GLU A 62 1.12 9.18 30.14
CA GLU A 62 2.19 8.53 29.39
C GLU A 62 1.74 8.04 28.01
N SER A 63 0.54 7.45 27.92
CA SER A 63 -0.02 7.00 26.65
C SER A 63 -0.24 8.16 25.68
N ILE A 64 -0.73 9.30 26.17
CA ILE A 64 -0.94 10.49 25.35
C ILE A 64 0.40 11.07 24.89
N ARG A 65 1.43 11.07 25.74
CA ARG A 65 2.80 11.48 25.35
C ARG A 65 3.34 10.62 24.21
N TYR A 66 3.25 9.30 24.35
CA TYR A 66 3.74 8.38 23.32
C TYR A 66 3.02 8.58 22.00
N VAL A 67 1.68 8.65 22.01
CA VAL A 67 0.88 8.86 20.80
C VAL A 67 1.21 10.21 20.14
N THR A 68 1.40 11.26 20.95
CA THR A 68 1.78 12.59 20.46
C THR A 68 3.18 12.56 19.82
N ALA A 69 4.15 11.94 20.49
CA ALA A 69 5.50 11.77 19.96
C ALA A 69 5.51 10.99 18.65
N PHE A 70 4.75 9.89 18.59
CA PHE A 70 4.58 9.08 17.39
C PHE A 70 4.01 9.89 16.24
N ALA A 71 2.90 10.61 16.47
CA ALA A 71 2.26 11.41 15.44
C ALA A 71 3.20 12.50 14.92
N LEU A 72 3.92 13.20 15.81
CA LEU A 72 4.85 14.26 15.41
C LEU A 72 6.02 13.73 14.58
N LEU A 73 6.66 12.63 15.02
CA LEU A 73 7.75 12.00 14.27
C LEU A 73 7.27 11.47 12.93
N PHE A 74 6.11 10.83 12.90
CA PHE A 74 5.51 10.32 11.68
C PHE A 74 5.29 11.46 10.65
N VAL A 75 4.62 12.54 11.07
CA VAL A 75 4.36 13.71 10.20
C VAL A 75 5.66 14.36 9.76
N PHE A 76 6.64 14.50 10.65
CA PHE A 76 7.94 15.09 10.34
C PHE A 76 8.69 14.31 9.26
N VAL A 77 8.73 12.98 9.36
CA VAL A 77 9.41 12.13 8.37
C VAL A 77 8.66 12.13 7.04
N ILE A 78 7.32 12.08 7.05
CA ILE A 78 6.52 12.24 5.83
C ILE A 78 6.81 13.59 5.17
N MET A 79 6.89 14.67 5.95
CA MET A 79 7.20 16.00 5.43
C MET A 79 8.57 16.02 4.71
N ILE A 80 9.61 15.44 5.30
CA ILE A 80 10.91 15.29 4.65
C ILE A 80 10.80 14.45 3.37
N GLY A 81 10.08 13.33 3.42
CA GLY A 81 9.83 12.47 2.26
C GLY A 81 9.13 13.19 1.11
N THR A 82 8.16 14.06 1.41
CA THR A 82 7.49 14.89 0.39
C THR A 82 8.42 15.92 -0.23
N LEU A 83 9.34 16.48 0.57
CA LEU A 83 10.34 17.42 0.08
C LEU A 83 11.33 16.73 -0.87
N ILE A 84 11.82 15.54 -0.50
CA ILE A 84 12.68 14.71 -1.37
C ILE A 84 11.96 14.39 -2.69
N ASN A 85 10.69 13.98 -2.61
CA ASN A 85 9.85 13.75 -3.79
C ASN A 85 9.76 14.98 -4.71
N HIS A 86 9.62 16.17 -4.13
CA HIS A 86 9.56 17.42 -4.89
C HIS A 86 10.87 17.69 -5.65
N PHE A 87 12.02 17.43 -5.04
CA PHE A 87 13.31 17.57 -5.72
C PHE A 87 13.51 16.52 -6.82
N MET A 88 13.12 15.26 -6.58
CA MET A 88 13.21 14.21 -7.61
C MET A 88 12.32 14.52 -8.82
N ALA A 89 11.17 15.14 -8.60
CA ALA A 89 10.31 15.59 -9.70
C ALA A 89 11.02 16.58 -10.65
N LYS A 90 11.99 17.37 -10.14
CA LYS A 90 12.78 18.30 -10.95
C LYS A 90 13.90 17.61 -11.73
N LEU A 91 14.40 16.47 -11.27
CA LEU A 91 15.41 15.69 -12.01
C LEU A 91 14.80 14.96 -13.22
N LEU A 92 13.52 14.58 -13.11
CA LEU A 92 12.77 13.88 -14.16
C LEU A 92 12.15 14.84 -15.20
N THR A 93 12.74 16.03 -15.40
CA THR A 93 12.23 17.00 -16.39
C THR A 93 12.63 16.66 -17.82
N ILE A 94 13.61 15.79 -18.03
CA ILE A 94 14.01 15.31 -19.34
C ILE A 94 12.87 14.47 -19.93
N THR A 95 12.38 14.84 -21.12
CA THR A 95 11.17 14.28 -21.74
C THR A 95 11.20 12.75 -21.85
N GLU A 96 12.34 12.16 -22.22
CA GLU A 96 12.50 10.72 -22.38
C GLU A 96 12.42 9.97 -21.05
N LEU A 97 13.14 10.43 -20.02
CA LEU A 97 13.10 9.85 -18.68
C LEU A 97 11.72 10.00 -18.04
N LYS A 98 11.04 11.12 -18.30
CA LYS A 98 9.67 11.37 -17.82
C LYS A 98 8.65 10.41 -18.42
N PHE A 99 8.81 10.05 -19.70
CA PHE A 99 7.92 9.07 -20.34
C PHE A 99 8.13 7.67 -19.75
N LEU A 100 9.39 7.23 -19.60
CA LEU A 100 9.71 5.94 -19.01
C LEU A 100 9.24 5.85 -17.55
N ASP A 101 9.46 6.90 -16.75
CA ASP A 101 8.97 6.99 -15.36
C ASP A 101 7.44 6.81 -15.28
N ARG A 102 6.69 7.41 -16.21
CA ARG A 102 5.23 7.24 -16.27
C ARG A 102 4.81 5.84 -16.71
N LEU A 103 5.49 5.24 -17.69
CA LEU A 103 5.21 3.87 -18.11
C LEU A 103 5.49 2.86 -16.98
N LEU A 104 6.63 2.99 -16.31
CA LEU A 104 6.94 2.18 -15.12
C LEU A 104 5.92 2.44 -14.01
N GLY A 105 5.43 3.68 -13.89
CA GLY A 105 4.35 4.04 -12.97
C GLY A 105 3.06 3.30 -13.29
N ALA A 106 2.69 3.15 -14.57
CA ALA A 106 1.54 2.36 -14.97
C ALA A 106 1.69 0.88 -14.59
N VAL A 107 2.87 0.28 -14.81
CA VAL A 107 3.17 -1.11 -14.41
C VAL A 107 3.11 -1.27 -12.89
N PHE A 108 3.67 -0.33 -12.14
CA PHE A 108 3.59 -0.32 -10.69
C PHE A 108 2.15 -0.14 -10.20
N GLY A 109 1.39 0.76 -10.82
CA GLY A 109 -0.02 0.97 -10.57
C GLY A 109 -0.86 -0.27 -10.85
N LEU A 110 -0.53 -1.05 -11.88
CA LEU A 110 -1.15 -2.35 -12.15
C LEU A 110 -0.88 -3.32 -11.00
N ALA A 111 0.37 -3.49 -10.61
CA ALA A 111 0.76 -4.37 -9.51
C ALA A 111 0.07 -3.97 -8.18
N ARG A 112 0.09 -2.67 -7.84
CA ARG A 112 -0.60 -2.13 -6.66
C ARG A 112 -2.10 -2.36 -6.73
N GLY A 113 -2.72 -2.12 -7.90
CA GLY A 113 -4.14 -2.32 -8.12
C GLY A 113 -4.56 -3.77 -7.89
N THR A 114 -3.77 -4.71 -8.42
CA THR A 114 -3.95 -6.14 -8.18
C THR A 114 -3.85 -6.46 -6.69
N VAL A 115 -2.81 -6.01 -5.99
CA VAL A 115 -2.67 -6.25 -4.54
C VAL A 115 -3.87 -5.70 -3.76
N ILE A 116 -4.32 -4.48 -4.06
CA ILE A 116 -5.51 -3.89 -3.41
C ILE A 116 -6.74 -4.77 -3.64
N VAL A 117 -6.98 -5.22 -4.88
CA VAL A 117 -8.09 -6.11 -5.21
C VAL A 117 -7.97 -7.43 -4.45
N LEU A 118 -6.80 -8.06 -4.39
CA LEU A 118 -6.60 -9.32 -3.66
C LEU A 118 -6.90 -9.15 -2.17
N VAL A 119 -6.47 -8.05 -1.55
CA VAL A 119 -6.77 -7.76 -0.14
C VAL A 119 -8.28 -7.59 0.07
N ILE A 120 -8.97 -6.85 -0.82
CA ILE A 120 -10.41 -6.66 -0.75
C ILE A 120 -11.15 -8.00 -0.92
N LEU A 121 -10.77 -8.80 -1.92
CA LEU A 121 -11.37 -10.12 -2.16
C LEU A 121 -11.13 -11.05 -0.98
N PHE A 122 -9.94 -11.04 -0.38
CA PHE A 122 -9.64 -11.84 0.81
C PHE A 122 -10.57 -11.49 1.97
N ILE A 123 -10.78 -10.20 2.24
CA ILE A 123 -11.69 -9.74 3.29
C ILE A 123 -13.14 -10.12 2.95
N LEU A 124 -13.59 -9.87 1.72
CA LEU A 124 -14.96 -10.13 1.29
C LEU A 124 -15.30 -11.62 1.22
N ASN A 125 -14.35 -12.48 0.86
CA ASN A 125 -14.56 -13.93 0.76
C ASN A 125 -15.13 -14.53 2.05
N VAL A 126 -14.76 -13.96 3.21
CA VAL A 126 -15.26 -14.39 4.53
C VAL A 126 -16.76 -14.10 4.71
N PHE A 127 -17.30 -13.08 4.06
CA PHE A 127 -18.65 -12.57 4.33
C PHE A 127 -19.66 -12.84 3.20
N VAL A 128 -19.22 -12.93 1.95
CA VAL A 128 -20.12 -12.87 0.78
C VAL A 128 -19.87 -13.95 -0.27
N SER A 129 -19.05 -14.96 0.04
CA SER A 129 -18.68 -16.03 -0.89
C SER A 129 -19.86 -16.89 -1.39
N GLU A 130 -20.95 -16.96 -0.63
CA GLU A 130 -22.17 -17.71 -1.00
C GLU A 130 -23.15 -16.91 -1.87
N THR A 131 -22.90 -15.63 -2.12
CA THR A 131 -23.82 -14.77 -2.87
C THR A 131 -23.79 -15.03 -4.38
N GLU A 132 -24.92 -14.83 -5.06
CA GLU A 132 -25.02 -15.09 -6.50
C GLU A 132 -24.02 -14.27 -7.35
N TRP A 133 -23.80 -13.01 -7.00
CA TRP A 133 -22.89 -12.13 -7.75
C TRP A 133 -21.42 -12.48 -7.53
N TRP A 134 -21.09 -13.15 -6.40
CA TRP A 134 -19.76 -13.71 -6.15
C TRP A 134 -19.53 -14.95 -7.03
N GLN A 135 -20.46 -15.91 -6.99
CA GLN A 135 -20.32 -17.17 -7.74
C GLN A 135 -20.39 -16.98 -9.27
N LYS A 136 -21.14 -15.97 -9.74
CA LYS A 136 -21.26 -15.65 -11.18
C LYS A 136 -20.08 -14.83 -11.73
N SER A 137 -19.13 -14.40 -10.89
CA SER A 137 -17.99 -13.57 -11.32
C SER A 137 -16.97 -14.38 -12.12
N THR A 138 -16.49 -13.79 -13.20
CA THR A 138 -15.45 -14.42 -14.03
C THR A 138 -14.05 -14.19 -13.43
N LEU A 139 -13.83 -13.07 -12.72
CA LEU A 139 -12.52 -12.69 -12.19
C LEU A 139 -12.21 -13.26 -10.80
N ILE A 140 -13.23 -13.57 -9.99
CA ILE A 140 -13.03 -14.14 -8.64
C ILE A 140 -12.16 -15.39 -8.64
N PRO A 141 -12.41 -16.43 -9.47
CA PRO A 141 -11.63 -17.66 -9.40
C PRO A 141 -10.13 -17.42 -9.57
N TYR A 142 -9.73 -16.52 -10.48
CA TYR A 142 -8.33 -16.13 -10.66
C TYR A 142 -7.75 -15.42 -9.44
N GLY A 143 -8.51 -14.50 -8.82
CA GLY A 143 -8.11 -13.83 -7.60
C GLY A 143 -7.95 -14.79 -6.42
N MET A 144 -8.86 -15.76 -6.29
CA MET A 144 -8.82 -16.77 -5.21
C MET A 144 -7.61 -17.69 -5.33
N VAL A 145 -7.25 -18.12 -6.54
CA VAL A 145 -6.02 -18.92 -6.77
C VAL A 145 -4.79 -18.13 -6.32
N MET A 146 -4.68 -16.84 -6.68
CA MET A 146 -3.55 -16.01 -6.24
C MET A 146 -3.49 -15.86 -4.72
N ILE A 147 -4.65 -15.73 -4.06
CA ILE A 147 -4.74 -15.67 -2.59
C ILE A 147 -4.28 -17.01 -1.99
N GLU A 148 -4.75 -18.14 -2.49
CA GLU A 148 -4.39 -19.47 -1.98
C GLU A 148 -2.88 -19.74 -2.11
N GLU A 149 -2.30 -19.46 -3.29
CA GLU A 149 -0.85 -19.56 -3.52
C GLU A 149 -0.07 -18.69 -2.53
N SER A 150 -0.54 -17.47 -2.26
CA SER A 150 0.11 -16.58 -1.29
C SER A 150 0.03 -17.14 0.14
N GLN A 151 -1.08 -17.79 0.51
CA GLN A 151 -1.24 -18.40 1.83
C GLN A 151 -0.36 -19.64 2.00
N ILE A 152 -0.25 -20.47 0.97
CA ILE A 152 0.64 -21.64 0.95
C ILE A 152 2.08 -21.16 1.12
N PHE A 153 2.52 -20.18 0.33
CA PHE A 153 3.86 -19.61 0.44
C PHE A 153 4.15 -19.07 1.85
N ILE A 154 3.23 -18.29 2.44
CA ILE A 154 3.38 -17.76 3.80
C ILE A 154 3.43 -18.89 4.84
N ARG A 155 2.57 -19.90 4.70
CA ARG A 155 2.54 -21.07 5.60
C ARG A 155 3.85 -21.83 5.54
N ASP A 156 4.41 -22.01 4.35
CA ASP A 156 5.67 -22.71 4.15
C ASP A 156 6.85 -21.94 4.79
N MET A 157 6.92 -20.62 4.64
CA MET A 157 7.93 -19.81 5.35
C MET A 157 7.85 -19.96 6.87
N ASN A 158 6.63 -19.98 7.42
CA ASN A 158 6.39 -20.17 8.85
C ASN A 158 6.72 -21.61 9.32
N SER A 159 6.69 -22.59 8.41
CA SER A 159 7.05 -23.99 8.70
C SER A 159 8.56 -24.22 8.75
N VAL A 160 9.35 -23.39 8.05
CA VAL A 160 10.82 -23.48 7.98
C VAL A 160 11.50 -22.77 9.17
N THR A 161 10.77 -21.88 9.84
CA THR A 161 11.22 -21.21 11.07
C THR A 161 10.48 -21.81 12.27
N PRO A 162 11.07 -22.76 13.02
CA PRO A 162 10.45 -23.22 14.25
C PRO A 162 10.46 -22.04 15.22
N VAL A 163 9.30 -21.43 15.42
CA VAL A 163 9.06 -20.52 16.53
C VAL A 163 9.34 -21.32 17.81
N GLN A 164 10.42 -20.96 18.50
CA GLN A 164 10.69 -21.44 19.86
C GLN A 164 9.73 -20.79 20.84
#